data_AF-A0A7J9I2L7-F1
#
_entry.id   AF-A0A7J9I2L7-F1
#
_cell.length_a   1.000
_cell.length_b   1.000
_cell.length_c   1.000
_cell.angle_alpha   90.00
_cell.angle_beta   90.00
_cell.angle_gamma   90.00
#
_symmetry.space_group_name_H-M   'P 1'
#
loop_
_entity.id
_entity.type
_entity.pdbx_description
1 polymer ?
#
loop_
_entity_poly.entity_id
_entity_poly.type
_entity_poly.pdbx_seq_one_letter_code
_entity_poly.pdbx_strand_id
1 'polypeptide(L)' 'MDKVLASVAKTIKNIVVIYLINITEVLDINMMYELYDPSIVILFFRNKHIMIDLDIDNNNKIN' A
#
# COMPACT_ATOMS: atom_id res chain seq x y z
N MET A 1 -5.32 -8.03 5.47
CA MET A 1 -5.36 -6.55 5.39
C MET A 1 -6.68 -6.03 4.80
N ASP A 2 -7.19 -6.65 3.74
CA ASP A 2 -8.31 -6.14 2.93
C ASP A 2 -9.61 -5.85 3.70
N LYS A 3 -9.99 -6.72 4.65
CA LYS A 3 -11.20 -6.51 5.48
C LYS A 3 -11.09 -5.26 6.36
N VAL A 4 -9.88 -4.94 6.84
CA VAL A 4 -9.62 -3.75 7.67
C VAL A 4 -9.62 -2.50 6.79
N LEU A 5 -8.99 -2.55 5.62
CA LEU A 5 -9.02 -1.43 4.68
C LEU A 5 -10.45 -1.14 4.20
N ALA A 6 -11.25 -2.17 3.93
CA ALA A 6 -12.64 -2.00 3.53
C ALA A 6 -13.52 -1.39 4.63
N SER A 7 -13.30 -1.73 5.91
CA SER A 7 -14.08 -1.15 7.01
C SER A 7 -13.76 0.33 7.23
N VAL A 8 -12.49 0.72 7.08
CA VAL A 8 -12.02 2.10 7.27
C VAL A 8 -12.25 2.96 6.03
N ALA A 9 -12.32 2.37 4.83
CA ALA A 9 -12.48 3.07 3.55
C ALA A 9 -13.64 4.09 3.56
N LYS A 10 -14.77 3.74 4.19
CA LYS A 10 -15.94 4.62 4.26
C LYS A 10 -15.71 5.86 5.13
N THR A 11 -14.90 5.72 6.18
CA THR A 11 -14.59 6.78 7.13
C THR A 11 -13.57 7.76 6.57
N ILE A 12 -12.56 7.26 5.85
CA ILE A 12 -11.44 8.09 5.36
C ILE A 12 -11.60 8.58 3.90
N LYS A 13 -12.76 8.32 3.27
CA LYS A 13 -13.02 8.64 1.85
C LYS A 13 -12.77 10.09 1.42
N ASN A 14 -12.85 11.03 2.35
CA ASN A 14 -12.65 12.46 2.07
C ASN A 14 -11.17 12.87 2.05
N ILE A 15 -10.29 12.01 2.54
CA ILE A 15 -8.86 12.29 2.77
C ILE A 15 -7.99 11.34 1.94
N VAL A 16 -8.39 10.07 1.84
CA VAL A 16 -7.60 8.99 1.21
C VAL A 16 -8.47 8.20 0.24
N VAL A 17 -7.87 7.81 -0.88
CA VAL A 17 -8.44 6.87 -1.85
C VAL A 17 -7.63 5.59 -1.81
N ILE A 18 -8.32 4.44 -1.68
CA ILE A 18 -7.70 3.12 -1.62
C ILE A 18 -7.92 2.42 -2.97
N TYR A 19 -6.84 1.89 -3.55
CA TYR A 19 -6.87 1.06 -4.74
C TYR A 19 -6.38 -0.34 -4.40
N LEU A 20 -7.05 -1.35 -4.98
CA LEU A 20 -6.61 -2.75 -4.91
C LEU A 20 -5.90 -3.08 -6.22
N ILE A 21 -4.67 -3.59 -6.12
CA ILE A 21 -3.86 -3.99 -7.28
C ILE A 21 -3.51 -5.46 -7.10
N ASN A 22 -3.72 -6.26 -8.15
CA ASN A 22 -3.32 -7.65 -8.18
C ASN A 22 -1.88 -7.78 -8.72
N ILE A 23 -0.95 -8.19 -7.85
CA ILE A 23 0.49 -8.34 -8.19
C ILE A 23 0.77 -9.47 -9.18
N THR A 24 -0.16 -10.42 -9.39
CA THR A 24 0.01 -11.49 -10.38
C THR A 24 -0.36 -11.05 -11.79
N GLU A 25 -1.22 -10.04 -11.92
CA GLU A 25 -1.66 -9.50 -13.22
C GLU A 25 -0.76 -8.35 -13.68
N VAL A 26 -0.25 -7.54 -12.76
CA VAL A 26 0.57 -6.36 -13.07
C VAL A 26 1.99 -6.55 -12.51
N LEU A 27 2.82 -7.26 -13.27
CA LEU A 27 4.19 -7.61 -12.89
C LEU A 27 5.18 -6.45 -12.92
N ASP A 28 4.91 -5.39 -13.71
CA ASP A 28 5.83 -4.26 -13.90
C ASP A 28 6.16 -3.53 -12.59
N ILE A 29 5.21 -3.51 -11.66
CA ILE A 29 5.32 -2.82 -10.37
C ILE A 29 6.16 -3.65 -9.39
N ASN A 30 6.18 -4.98 -9.56
CA ASN A 30 6.85 -5.89 -8.63
C ASN A 30 8.38 -5.71 -8.64
N MET A 31 8.97 -5.47 -9.81
CA MET A 31 10.41 -5.21 -9.92
C MET A 31 10.80 -3.83 -9.41
N MET A 32 10.00 -2.79 -9.72
CA MET A 32 10.28 -1.40 -9.33
C MET A 32 10.25 -1.19 -7.82
N TYR A 33 9.35 -1.88 -7.11
CA TYR A 33 9.16 -1.72 -5.68
C TYR A 33 9.60 -2.93 -4.87
N GLU A 34 10.26 -3.93 -5.48
CA GLU A 34 10.73 -5.14 -4.80
C GLU A 34 9.60 -5.83 -4.00
N LEU A 35 8.47 -6.08 -4.66
CA LEU A 35 7.28 -6.69 -4.04
C LEU A 35 7.46 -8.21 -3.97
N TYR A 36 7.96 -8.72 -2.85
CA TYR A 36 8.12 -10.17 -2.59
C TYR A 36 7.07 -10.72 -1.61
N ASP A 37 6.43 -9.85 -0.84
CA ASP A 37 5.42 -10.23 0.14
C ASP A 37 4.02 -10.35 -0.49
N PRO A 38 3.16 -11.25 0.03
CA PRO A 38 1.83 -11.51 -0.53
C PRO A 38 0.83 -10.37 -0.34
N SER A 39 1.08 -9.45 0.60
CA SER A 39 0.26 -8.26 0.83
C SER A 39 1.12 -7.09 1.24
N ILE A 40 1.09 -6.02 0.46
CA ILE A 40 1.90 -4.82 0.68
C ILE A 40 0.99 -3.59 0.55
N VAL A 41 1.07 -2.67 1.52
CA VAL A 41 0.41 -1.37 1.44
C VAL A 41 1.45 -0.27 1.17
N ILE A 42 1.22 0.51 0.12
CA ILE A 42 2.06 1.64 -0.31
C ILE A 42 1.22 2.92 -0.29
N LEU A 43 1.79 4.02 0.20
CA LEU A 43 1.11 5.31 0.28
C LEU A 43 1.77 6.35 -0.63
N PHE A 44 0.92 7.07 -1.34
CA PHE A 44 1.34 8.16 -2.23
C PHE A 44 0.59 9.44 -1.88
N PHE A 45 1.30 10.56 -1.89
CA PHE A 45 0.71 11.89 -1.80
C PHE A 45 1.36 12.81 -2.83
N ARG A 46 0.55 13.42 -3.71
CA ARG A 46 1.02 14.33 -4.77
C ARG A 46 2.17 13.72 -5.60
N ASN A 47 1.99 12.47 -6.02
CA ASN A 47 2.94 11.68 -6.80
C ASN A 47 4.29 11.38 -6.10
N LYS A 48 4.36 11.57 -4.78
CA LYS A 48 5.52 11.17 -3.98
C LYS A 48 5.16 9.97 -3.11
N HIS A 49 6.05 8.98 -3.10
CA HIS A 49 6.00 7.85 -2.18
C HIS A 49 6.25 8.36 -0.75
N ILE A 50 5.32 8.05 0.17
CA ILE A 50 5.47 8.37 1.60
C ILE A 50 6.02 7.14 2.30
N MET A 51 7.17 7.29 2.97
CA MET A 51 7.66 6.29 3.90
C MET A 51 6.90 6.43 5.22
N ILE A 52 6.48 5.31 5.79
CA ILE A 52 5.91 5.26 7.14
C ILE A 52 6.90 4.53 8.01
N ASP A 53 7.33 5.21 9.06
CA ASP A 53 8.06 4.57 10.15
C ASP A 53 7.06 3.85 11.06
N LEU A 54 7.19 2.52 11.14
CA LEU A 54 6.34 1.66 11.97
C LEU A 54 7.12 1.00 13.12
N ASP A 55 8.36 1.44 13.39
CA ASP A 55 9.29 0.76 14.30
C ASP A 55 9.51 -0.73 13.92
N ILE A 56 9.39 -1.03 12.63
CA ILE A 56 9.76 -2.30 12.00
C ILE A 56 10.91 -1.95 11.05
N ASP A 57 11.91 -2.82 10.91
CA ASP A 57 13.18 -2.59 10.17
C ASP A 57 13.02 -2.20 8.67
N ASN A 58 11.78 -2.00 8.18
CA ASN A 58 11.45 -1.57 6.83
C ASN A 58 10.36 -0.47 6.82
N ASN A 59 10.77 0.77 6.55
CA ASN A 59 9.90 1.97 6.56
C ASN A 59 9.17 2.24 5.23
N ASN A 60 9.33 1.35 4.24
CA ASN A 60 8.75 1.53 2.92
C ASN A 60 7.37 0.88 2.76
N LYS A 61 6.99 -0.06 3.63
CA LYS A 61 5.83 -0.95 3.44
C LYS A 61 5.22 -1.39 4.75
N ILE A 62 3.90 -1.60 4.75
CA ILE A 62 3.16 -2.28 5.83
C ILE A 62 2.77 -3.68 5.33
N ASN A 63 3.17 -4.73 6.07
CA ASN A 63 2.77 -6.12 5.84
C ASN A 63 1.51 -6.52 6.63
#